data_AF-A0A087D3S3-F1
#
_entry.id   AF-A0A087D3S3-F1
#
_cell.length_a   1.000
_cell.length_b   1.000
_cell.length_c   1.000
_cell.angle_alpha   90.00
_cell.angle_beta   90.00
_cell.angle_gamma   90.00
#
_symmetry.space_group_name_H-M   'P 1'
#
loop_
_entity.id
_entity.type
_entity.pdbx_description
1 polymer ?
#
loop_
_entity_poly.entity_id
_entity_poly.type
_entity_poly.pdbx_seq_one_letter_code
_entity_poly.pdbx_strand_id
1 'polypeptide(L)'
;MTVSTPVQQHIRILDAQGVSWRRIAKEVGVSRQTVRKYAELEDCSPKPPEHAKAKSKLDPFKPVIDKWLESDRLMPRKQRHTAMRVWHRLRDEHGYEGSYQLVQRYVQQ
;
A
#
# COMPACT_ATOMS: atom_id res chain seq x y z
N MET A 1 17.09 20.10 -2.43
CA MET A 1 18.17 19.42 -3.18
C MET A 1 18.32 18.02 -2.62
N THR A 2 17.78 17.01 -3.31
CA THR A 2 17.92 15.60 -2.92
C THR A 2 19.21 15.09 -3.53
N VAL A 3 20.20 14.70 -2.71
CA VAL A 3 21.44 14.09 -3.21
C VAL A 3 21.15 12.66 -3.70
N SER A 4 21.89 12.22 -4.70
CA SER A 4 21.79 10.87 -5.27
C SER A 4 21.97 9.78 -4.20
N THR A 5 21.20 8.70 -4.26
CA THR A 5 21.28 7.54 -3.33
C THR A 5 22.69 6.96 -3.14
N PRO A 6 23.53 6.77 -4.19
CA PRO A 6 24.92 6.36 -4.00
C PRO A 6 25.76 7.33 -3.16
N VAL A 7 25.48 8.64 -3.25
CA VAL A 7 26.17 9.65 -2.44
C VAL A 7 25.79 9.53 -0.96
N GLN A 8 24.52 9.24 -0.67
CA GLN A 8 24.03 9.00 0.69
C GLN A 8 24.70 7.76 1.31
N GLN A 9 24.80 6.68 0.53
CA GLN A 9 25.48 5.45 0.95
C GLN A 9 26.98 5.68 1.18
N HIS A 10 27.64 6.43 0.30
CA HIS A 10 29.06 6.78 0.44
C HIS A 10 29.33 7.55 1.76
N ILE A 11 28.48 8.52 2.10
CA ILE A 11 28.56 9.26 3.37
C ILE A 11 28.50 8.30 4.57
N ARG A 12 27.58 7.32 4.55
CA ARG A 12 27.41 6.35 5.64
C ARG A 12 28.60 5.39 5.77
N ILE A 13 29.18 4.96 4.65
CA ILE A 13 30.37 4.11 4.66
C ILE A 13 31.54 4.84 5.33
N LEU A 14 31.78 6.11 4.96
CA LEU A 14 32.86 6.91 5.55
C LEU A 14 32.62 7.24 7.04
N ASP A 15 31.35 7.45 7.42
CA ASP A 15 30.98 7.67 8.83
C ASP A 15 31.22 6.42 9.68
N ALA A 16 30.83 5.24 9.17
CA ALA A 16 31.09 3.95 9.82
C ALA A 16 32.60 3.63 9.93
N GLN A 17 33.42 4.17 9.03
CA GLN A 17 34.89 4.09 9.09
C GLN A 17 35.52 5.08 10.10
N GLY A 18 34.72 5.90 10.78
CA GLY A 18 35.20 6.88 11.77
C GLY A 18 35.82 8.14 11.14
N VAL A 19 35.57 8.39 9.85
CA VAL A 19 36.08 9.58 9.18
C VAL A 19 35.32 10.81 9.68
N SER A 20 36.05 11.87 10.07
CA SER A 20 35.39 13.09 10.54
C SER A 20 34.45 13.69 9.48
N TRP A 21 33.29 14.19 9.91
CA TRP A 21 32.30 14.77 8.99
C TRP A 21 32.82 15.93 8.14
N ARG A 22 33.87 16.65 8.58
CA ARG A 22 34.53 17.71 7.78
C ARG A 22 35.25 17.12 6.56
N ARG A 23 35.87 15.95 6.73
CA ARG A 23 36.60 15.26 5.68
C ARG A 23 35.62 14.64 4.68
N ILE A 24 34.57 13.99 5.18
CA ILE A 24 33.47 13.46 4.35
C ILE A 24 32.86 14.56 3.47
N ALA A 25 32.59 15.74 4.05
CA ALA A 25 32.04 16.88 3.30
C ALA A 25 32.95 17.34 2.14
N LYS A 26 34.27 17.36 2.35
CA LYS A 26 35.24 17.72 1.31
C LYS A 26 35.37 16.66 0.22
N GLU A 27 35.36 15.40 0.62
CA GLU A 27 35.53 14.25 -0.28
C GLU A 27 34.31 14.04 -1.18
N VAL A 28 33.12 14.13 -0.58
CA VAL A 28 31.84 13.94 -1.27
C VAL A 28 31.33 15.24 -1.93
N GLY A 29 31.92 16.40 -1.58
CA GLY A 29 31.54 17.70 -2.14
C GLY A 29 30.17 18.21 -1.65
N VAL A 30 29.75 17.83 -0.45
CA VAL A 30 28.46 18.20 0.14
C VAL A 30 28.63 19.03 1.42
N SER A 31 27.58 19.78 1.79
CA SER A 31 27.63 20.55 3.04
C SER A 31 27.72 19.65 4.26
N ARG A 32 28.34 20.14 5.35
CA ARG A 32 28.40 19.42 6.63
C ARG A 32 27.01 19.07 7.18
N GLN A 33 26.01 19.92 6.94
CA GLN A 33 24.62 19.64 7.35
C GLN A 33 24.04 18.45 6.58
N THR A 34 24.38 18.33 5.30
CA THR A 34 24.00 17.19 4.45
C THR A 34 24.64 15.89 4.96
N VAL A 35 25.93 15.91 5.30
CA VAL A 35 26.64 14.77 5.89
C VAL A 35 25.95 14.31 7.18
N ARG A 36 25.69 15.24 8.10
CA ARG A 36 25.01 14.95 9.37
C ARG A 36 23.63 14.31 9.14
N LYS A 37 22.83 14.91 8.26
CA LYS A 37 21.50 14.40 7.91
C LYS A 37 21.56 12.95 7.46
N TYR A 38 22.47 12.60 6.53
CA TYR A 38 22.54 11.24 5.98
C TYR A 38 23.30 10.23 6.84
N ALA A 39 24.19 10.68 7.72
CA ALA A 39 24.83 9.83 8.73
C ALA A 39 23.82 9.37 9.79
N GLU A 40 22.92 10.26 10.23
CA GLU A 40 21.87 9.96 11.23
C GLU A 40 20.66 9.21 10.63
N LEU A 41 20.54 9.14 9.29
CA LEU A 41 19.43 8.47 8.60
C LEU A 41 19.66 6.95 8.54
N GLU A 42 18.89 6.18 9.32
CA GLU A 42 18.98 4.72 9.42
C GLU A 42 18.64 4.00 8.09
N ASP A 43 17.74 4.55 7.29
CA ASP A 43 17.31 3.98 6.00
C ASP A 43 17.35 5.00 4.86
N CYS A 44 18.30 4.81 3.93
CA CYS A 44 18.40 5.58 2.67
C CYS A 44 17.73 4.83 1.49
N SER A 45 17.04 3.71 1.77
CA SER A 45 16.35 2.95 0.74
C SER A 45 15.16 3.78 0.20
N PRO A 46 15.07 4.00 -1.12
CA PRO A 46 13.86 4.61 -1.68
C PRO A 46 12.69 3.69 -1.38
N LYS A 47 11.72 4.18 -0.60
CA LYS A 47 10.47 3.44 -0.38
C LYS A 47 9.83 3.15 -1.74
N PRO A 48 9.37 1.92 -2.00
CA PRO A 48 8.61 1.64 -3.20
C PRO A 48 7.45 2.63 -3.33
N PRO A 49 7.12 3.11 -4.54
CA PRO A 49 5.93 3.93 -4.71
C PRO A 49 4.74 3.15 -4.17
N GLU A 50 4.01 3.74 -3.22
CA GLU A 50 2.77 3.18 -2.74
C GLU A 50 1.78 3.18 -3.91
N HIS A 51 1.56 2.01 -4.51
CA HIS A 51 0.49 1.85 -5.49
C HIS A 51 -0.84 2.05 -4.74
N ALA A 52 -1.43 3.24 -4.88
CA ALA A 52 -2.78 3.49 -4.43
C ALA A 52 -3.68 2.42 -5.07
N LYS A 53 -4.29 1.55 -4.24
CA LYS A 53 -5.22 0.54 -4.72
C LYS A 53 -6.34 1.26 -5.45
N ALA A 54 -6.44 1.08 -6.77
CA ALA A 54 -7.48 1.71 -7.57
C ALA A 54 -8.85 1.34 -7.00
N LYS A 55 -9.72 2.34 -6.86
CA LYS A 55 -11.10 2.11 -6.42
C LYS A 55 -11.77 1.15 -7.40
N SER A 56 -12.23 0.01 -6.89
CA SER A 56 -12.92 -0.99 -7.70
C SER A 56 -14.37 -0.57 -7.91
N LYS A 57 -14.98 -0.97 -9.04
CA LYS A 57 -16.41 -0.74 -9.31
C LYS A 57 -17.34 -1.31 -8.23
N LEU A 58 -16.85 -2.27 -7.43
CA LEU A 58 -17.56 -2.90 -6.33
C LEU A 58 -17.51 -2.06 -5.04
N ASP A 59 -16.57 -1.12 -4.90
CA ASP A 59 -16.38 -0.36 -3.66
C ASP A 59 -17.64 0.34 -3.13
N PRO A 60 -18.49 0.96 -3.97
CA PRO A 60 -19.75 1.55 -3.51
C PRO A 60 -20.76 0.52 -2.97
N PHE A 61 -20.67 -0.73 -3.42
CA PHE A 61 -21.61 -1.80 -3.13
C PHE A 61 -21.14 -2.74 -2.01
N LYS A 62 -19.87 -2.67 -1.60
CA LYS A 62 -19.32 -3.38 -0.44
C LYS A 62 -20.21 -3.32 0.81
N PRO A 63 -20.65 -2.13 1.29
CA PRO A 63 -21.46 -2.06 2.51
C PRO A 63 -22.84 -2.74 2.36
N VAL A 64 -23.36 -2.87 1.14
CA VAL A 64 -24.61 -3.60 0.88
C VAL A 64 -24.35 -5.11 0.97
N ILE A 65 -23.28 -5.58 0.32
CA ILE A 65 -22.88 -6.99 0.36
C ILE A 65 -22.61 -7.42 1.80
N ASP A 66 -21.90 -6.60 2.58
CA ASP A 66 -21.56 -6.90 3.96
C ASP A 66 -22.82 -7.09 4.82
N LYS A 67 -23.84 -6.25 4.65
CA LYS A 67 -25.12 -6.39 5.35
C LYS A 67 -25.82 -7.72 5.02
N TRP A 68 -25.79 -8.13 3.75
CA TRP A 68 -26.37 -9.41 3.35
C TRP A 68 -25.58 -10.60 3.92
N LEU A 69 -24.24 -10.54 3.88
CA LEU A 69 -23.39 -11.58 4.45
C LEU A 69 -23.49 -11.67 5.98
N GLU A 70 -23.64 -10.54 6.67
CA GLU A 70 -23.88 -10.51 8.12
C GLU A 70 -25.20 -11.20 8.46
N SER A 71 -26.25 -10.93 7.68
CA SER A 71 -27.55 -11.59 7.82
C SER A 71 -27.46 -13.09 7.55
N ASP A 72 -26.65 -13.50 6.57
CA ASP A 72 -26.42 -14.90 6.22
C ASP A 72 -25.72 -15.69 7.31
N ARG A 73 -24.88 -15.03 8.13
CA ARG A 73 -24.20 -15.71 9.25
C ARG A 73 -25.21 -16.29 10.25
N LEU A 74 -26.33 -15.59 10.45
CA LEU A 74 -27.41 -16.00 11.35
C LEU A 74 -28.32 -17.07 10.74
N MET A 75 -28.26 -17.27 9.42
CA MET A 75 -29.10 -18.24 8.73
C MET A 75 -28.47 -19.65 8.67
N PRO A 76 -29.31 -20.71 8.59
CA PRO A 76 -28.86 -22.05 8.29
C PRO A 76 -28.04 -22.11 7.01
N ARG A 77 -27.01 -22.96 6.95
CA ARG A 77 -26.05 -23.02 5.82
C ARG A 77 -26.70 -23.11 4.44
N LYS A 78 -27.87 -23.78 4.33
CA LYS A 78 -28.62 -23.93 3.07
C LYS A 78 -29.35 -22.65 2.61
N GLN A 79 -29.55 -21.68 3.50
CA GLN A 79 -30.27 -20.42 3.22
C GLN A 79 -29.33 -19.23 3.00
N ARG A 80 -28.02 -19.41 3.21
CA ARG A 80 -27.02 -18.36 2.96
C ARG A 80 -26.96 -18.01 1.49
N HIS A 81 -26.81 -16.73 1.17
CA HIS A 81 -26.64 -16.31 -0.22
C HIS A 81 -25.33 -16.87 -0.76
N THR A 82 -25.41 -17.42 -1.98
CA THR A 82 -24.21 -17.71 -2.77
C THR A 82 -23.70 -16.42 -3.40
N ALA A 83 -22.42 -16.37 -3.77
CA ALA A 83 -21.86 -15.23 -4.50
C ALA A 83 -22.66 -14.88 -5.77
N MET A 84 -23.22 -15.90 -6.44
CA MET A 84 -24.08 -15.71 -7.61
C MET A 84 -25.38 -15.00 -7.25
N ARG A 85 -26.02 -15.37 -6.14
CA ARG A 85 -27.24 -14.71 -5.66
C ARG A 85 -26.98 -13.27 -5.22
N VAL A 86 -25.85 -12.99 -4.59
CA VAL A 86 -25.40 -11.63 -4.26
C VAL A 86 -25.22 -10.80 -5.55
N TRP A 87 -24.55 -11.36 -6.57
CA TRP A 87 -24.35 -10.65 -7.84
C TRP A 87 -25.65 -10.34 -8.57
N HIS A 88 -26.60 -11.28 -8.63
CA HIS A 88 -27.93 -11.03 -9.21
C HIS A 88 -28.67 -9.92 -8.46
N ARG A 89 -28.74 -9.99 -7.12
CA ARG A 89 -29.40 -8.93 -6.32
C ARG A 89 -28.72 -7.58 -6.48
N LEU A 90 -27.39 -7.51 -6.57
CA LEU A 90 -26.67 -6.27 -6.86
C LEU A 90 -27.04 -5.70 -8.23
N ARG A 91 -27.19 -6.56 -9.25
CA ARG A 91 -27.58 -6.13 -10.59
C ARG A 91 -29.03 -5.65 -10.63
N ASP A 92 -29.93 -6.39 -10.01
CA ASP A 92 -31.37 -6.16 -10.09
C ASP A 92 -31.84 -5.03 -9.16
N GLU A 93 -31.32 -4.95 -7.93
CA GLU A 93 -31.72 -3.95 -6.92
C GLU A 93 -30.86 -2.67 -6.98
N HIS A 94 -29.59 -2.81 -7.35
CA HIS A 94 -28.60 -1.72 -7.25
C HIS A 94 -27.95 -1.31 -8.59
N GLY A 95 -28.33 -1.94 -9.71
CA GLY A 95 -27.83 -1.59 -11.04
C GLY A 95 -26.33 -1.88 -11.22
N TYR A 96 -25.79 -2.89 -10.54
CA TYR A 96 -24.37 -3.24 -10.65
C TYR A 96 -24.00 -3.77 -12.05
N GLU A 97 -23.12 -3.05 -12.74
CA GLU A 97 -22.61 -3.40 -14.08
C GLU A 97 -21.26 -4.15 -14.06
N GLY A 98 -20.74 -4.47 -12.87
CA GLY A 98 -19.44 -5.13 -12.75
C GLY A 98 -19.50 -6.65 -12.94
N SER A 99 -18.33 -7.28 -13.00
CA SER A 99 -18.23 -8.71 -13.23
C SER A 99 -18.61 -9.53 -11.99
N TYR A 100 -19.16 -10.72 -12.23
CA TYR A 100 -19.41 -11.73 -11.21
C TYR A 100 -18.13 -12.09 -10.44
N GLN A 101 -16.99 -12.24 -11.14
CA GLN A 101 -15.71 -12.59 -10.52
C GLN A 101 -15.26 -11.62 -9.43
N LEU A 102 -15.54 -10.32 -9.60
CA LEU A 102 -15.21 -9.31 -8.61
C LEU A 102 -16.05 -9.49 -7.33
N VAL A 103 -17.35 -9.80 -7.50
CA VAL A 103 -18.27 -10.12 -6.40
C VAL A 103 -17.88 -11.43 -5.73
N GLN A 104 -17.59 -12.47 -6.49
CA GLN A 104 -17.17 -13.76 -5.97
C GLN A 104 -15.89 -13.64 -5.14
N ARG A 105 -14.88 -12.94 -5.65
CA ARG A 105 -13.62 -12.71 -4.92
C ARG A 105 -13.86 -11.98 -3.60
N TYR A 106 -14.77 -11.01 -3.59
CA TYR A 106 -15.13 -10.27 -2.38
C TYR A 106 -15.88 -11.14 -1.36
N VAL A 107 -16.83 -11.96 -1.81
CA VAL A 107 -17.62 -12.85 -0.94
C VAL A 107 -16.80 -14.03 -0.39
N GLN A 108 -15.77 -14.48 -1.12
CA GLN A 108 -14.89 -15.58 -0.69
C GLN A 108 -13.71 -15.12 0.18
N GLN A 109 -13.50 -13.81 0.33
CA GLN A 109 -12.44 -13.24 1.16
C GLN A 109 -12.76 -13.43 2.66
#